data_AF-A0A3N5KZS3-F1
#
_entry.id   AF-A0A3N5KZS3-F1
#
_cell.length_a   1.000
_cell.length_b   1.000
_cell.length_c   1.000
_cell.angle_alpha   90.00
_cell.angle_beta   90.00
_cell.angle_gamma   90.00
#
_symmetry.space_group_name_H-M   'P 1'
#
loop_
_entity.id
_entity.type
_entity.pdbx_description
1 polymer ?
#
loop_
_entity_poly.entity_id
_entity_poly.type
_entity_poly.pdbx_seq_one_letter_code
_entity_poly.pdbx_strand_id
1 'polypeptide(L)'
;MARLLPLLLFFAVAVLLSMFGQRESSRARDPRAYRPKARSRPGAADTDRSAGVPFVMRRAEFAGLRDAYSGEPLDPSRAIVRCESCGVLYHAESANVLARENAGRCAGCGRQRFRAVVVDAG
;
A
#
# COMPACT_ATOMS: atom_id res chain seq x y z
N MET A 1 -21.59 43.52 -14.09
CA MET A 1 -20.82 42.95 -12.95
C MET A 1 -21.61 41.82 -12.29
N ALA A 2 -21.91 40.73 -13.01
CA ALA A 2 -22.84 39.66 -12.56
C ALA A 2 -22.17 38.28 -12.37
N ARG A 3 -20.83 38.21 -12.44
CA ARG A 3 -20.07 36.94 -12.39
C ARG A 3 -19.46 36.61 -11.03
N LEU A 4 -19.53 37.53 -10.06
CA LEU A 4 -18.97 37.32 -8.72
C LEU A 4 -19.94 36.55 -7.80
N LEU A 5 -21.26 36.73 -7.99
CA LEU A 5 -22.28 36.05 -7.21
C LEU A 5 -22.19 34.50 -7.27
N PRO A 6 -22.06 33.86 -8.45
CA PRO A 6 -21.96 32.39 -8.50
C PRO A 6 -20.66 31.87 -7.88
N LEU A 7 -19.56 32.62 -7.99
CA LEU A 7 -18.29 32.26 -7.35
C LEU A 7 -18.38 32.32 -5.83
N LEU A 8 -18.98 33.38 -5.28
CA LEU A 8 -19.18 33.52 -3.85
C LEU A 8 -20.09 32.42 -3.28
N LEU A 9 -21.16 32.05 -4.02
CA LEU A 9 -22.02 30.92 -3.67
C LEU A 9 -21.26 29.59 -3.67
N PHE A 10 -20.44 29.34 -4.69
CA PHE A 10 -19.62 28.13 -4.77
C PHE A 10 -18.66 28.02 -3.59
N PHE A 11 -17.96 29.10 -3.25
CA PHE A 11 -17.06 29.15 -2.09
C PHE A 11 -17.81 28.94 -0.78
N ALA A 12 -18.98 29.57 -0.60
CA ALA A 12 -19.79 29.40 0.61
C ALA A 12 -20.22 27.94 0.78
N VAL A 13 -20.70 27.29 -0.29
CA VAL A 13 -21.10 25.87 -0.26
C VAL A 13 -19.90 24.96 0.01
N ALA A 14 -18.75 25.19 -0.61
CA ALA A 14 -17.54 24.41 -0.39
C ALA A 14 -17.04 24.49 1.07
N VAL A 15 -17.06 25.69 1.66
CA VAL A 15 -16.72 25.90 3.07
C VAL A 15 -17.71 25.17 3.98
N LEU A 16 -19.01 25.27 3.68
CA LEU A 16 -20.06 24.60 4.46
C LEU A 16 -19.85 23.07 4.43
N LEU A 17 -19.65 22.48 3.24
CA LEU A 17 -19.40 21.06 3.07
C LEU A 17 -18.10 20.61 3.79
N SER A 18 -17.05 21.42 3.75
CA SER A 18 -15.81 21.13 4.48
C SER A 18 -16.04 21.08 5.99
N MET A 19 -16.83 22.00 6.54
CA MET A 19 -17.12 22.02 7.99
C MET A 19 -17.98 20.82 8.44
N PHE A 20 -18.88 20.33 7.57
CA PHE A 20 -19.70 19.15 7.88
C PHE A 20 -18.96 17.83 7.65
N GLY A 21 -18.13 17.71 6.61
CA GLY A 21 -17.38 16.48 6.31
C GLY A 21 -16.31 16.12 7.35
N GLN A 22 -15.76 17.10 8.07
CA GLN A 22 -14.79 16.85 9.13
C GLN A 22 -15.39 16.25 10.42
N ARG A 23 -16.72 16.25 10.58
CA ARG A 23 -17.38 15.72 11.79
C ARG A 23 -17.54 14.20 11.80
N GLU A 24 -17.42 13.52 10.66
CA GLU A 24 -17.65 12.07 10.59
C GLU A 24 -16.43 11.21 10.95
N SER A 25 -15.21 11.76 10.98
CA SER A 25 -14.01 10.99 11.32
C SER A 25 -13.85 10.64 12.81
N SER A 26 -14.82 11.05 13.65
CA SER A 26 -14.75 10.93 15.11
C SER A 26 -15.97 10.24 15.72
N ARG A 27 -16.61 9.29 15.02
CA ARG A 27 -17.61 8.42 15.69
C ARG A 27 -16.92 7.63 16.80
N ALA A 28 -17.49 7.68 18.00
CA ALA A 28 -16.99 6.97 19.17
C ALA A 28 -16.84 5.48 18.87
N ARG A 29 -15.70 4.90 19.30
CA ARG A 29 -15.32 3.51 19.07
C ARG A 29 -16.33 2.58 19.75
N ASP A 30 -17.04 1.75 18.97
CA ASP A 30 -17.95 0.73 19.51
C ASP A 30 -17.16 -0.34 20.29
N PRO A 31 -17.38 -0.52 21.60
CA PRO A 31 -16.67 -1.49 22.42
C PRO A 31 -17.07 -2.94 22.12
N ARG A 32 -18.17 -3.19 21.40
CA ARG A 32 -18.66 -4.55 21.07
C ARG A 32 -18.12 -5.08 19.74
N ALA A 33 -17.56 -4.22 18.90
CA ALA A 33 -16.96 -4.63 17.65
C ALA A 33 -15.54 -5.19 17.88
N TYR A 34 -15.36 -6.50 17.66
CA TYR A 34 -14.02 -7.09 17.66
C TYR A 34 -13.20 -6.48 16.51
N ARG A 35 -12.21 -5.67 16.86
CA ARG A 35 -11.24 -5.11 15.92
C ARG A 35 -9.86 -5.66 16.28
N PRO A 36 -9.13 -6.29 15.34
CA PRO A 36 -7.77 -6.72 15.61
C PRO A 36 -6.95 -5.51 16.07
N LYS A 37 -6.35 -5.62 17.26
CA LYS A 37 -5.42 -4.60 17.76
C LYS A 37 -4.34 -4.45 16.71
N ALA A 38 -4.13 -3.22 16.22
CA ALA A 38 -2.97 -2.92 15.40
C ALA A 38 -1.74 -3.29 16.24
N ARG A 39 -1.15 -4.45 15.96
CA ARG A 39 0.18 -4.75 16.46
C ARG A 39 1.05 -3.67 15.82
N SER A 40 1.55 -2.74 16.63
CA SER A 40 2.71 -1.95 16.27
C SER A 40 3.79 -2.97 15.95
N ARG A 41 3.92 -3.36 14.68
CA ARG A 41 5.09 -4.08 14.24
C ARG A 41 6.26 -3.19 14.65
N PRO A 42 7.28 -3.72 15.35
CA PRO A 42 8.53 -2.99 15.50
C PRO A 42 8.87 -2.54 14.08
N GLY A 43 9.03 -1.24 13.89
CA GLY A 43 9.37 -0.71 12.57
C GLY A 43 10.50 -1.57 12.03
N ALA A 44 10.37 -2.05 10.80
CA ALA A 44 11.51 -2.55 10.05
C ALA A 44 12.44 -1.35 9.81
N ALA A 45 13.07 -0.89 10.88
CA ALA A 45 14.11 0.11 10.90
C ALA A 45 15.41 -0.62 10.53
N ASP A 46 15.45 -1.08 9.29
CA ASP A 46 16.70 -1.43 8.61
C ASP A 46 16.42 -1.44 7.09
N THR A 47 16.02 -0.29 6.55
CA THR A 47 15.84 -0.11 5.09
C THR A 47 16.98 0.65 4.42
N ASP A 48 18.03 1.03 5.15
CA ASP A 48 19.10 1.86 4.57
C ASP A 48 20.45 1.15 4.40
N ARG A 49 20.67 -0.01 5.05
CA ARG A 49 21.96 -0.73 4.96
C ARG A 49 22.12 -1.63 3.73
N SER A 50 21.13 -1.73 2.86
CA SER A 50 21.18 -2.62 1.67
C SER A 50 20.90 -1.91 0.35
N ALA A 51 21.06 -0.57 0.31
CA ALA A 51 21.06 0.20 -0.93
C ALA A 51 22.23 -0.26 -1.82
N GLY A 52 22.00 -1.30 -2.63
CA GLY A 52 22.98 -1.89 -3.55
C GLY A 52 22.98 -3.41 -3.58
N VAL A 53 22.70 -4.11 -2.48
CA VAL A 53 22.78 -5.59 -2.43
C VAL A 53 21.48 -6.19 -2.94
N PRO A 54 21.43 -6.89 -4.10
CA PRO A 54 20.20 -7.46 -4.63
C PRO A 54 19.54 -8.38 -3.60
N PHE A 55 18.22 -8.31 -3.49
CA PHE A 55 17.49 -9.24 -2.64
C PHE A 55 17.32 -10.55 -3.41
N VAL A 56 18.04 -11.59 -2.98
CA VAL A 56 18.07 -12.90 -3.64
C VAL A 56 17.21 -13.88 -2.84
N MET A 57 16.41 -14.69 -3.52
CA MET A 57 15.66 -15.80 -2.93
C MET A 57 15.83 -17.05 -3.78
N ARG A 58 15.94 -18.20 -3.13
CA ARG A 58 15.99 -19.50 -3.82
C ARG A 58 14.60 -19.91 -4.29
N ARG A 59 14.52 -20.63 -5.41
CA ARG A 59 13.25 -21.11 -5.98
C ARG A 59 12.37 -21.86 -4.96
N ALA A 60 12.97 -22.68 -4.10
CA ALA A 60 12.25 -23.44 -3.07
C ALA A 60 11.59 -22.56 -2.00
N GLU A 61 12.09 -21.34 -1.77
CA GLU A 61 11.57 -20.43 -0.73
C GLU A 61 10.23 -19.79 -1.14
N PHE A 62 9.85 -19.88 -2.42
CA PHE A 62 8.54 -19.43 -2.90
C PHE A 62 7.42 -20.45 -2.63
N ALA A 63 7.77 -21.67 -2.22
CA ALA A 63 6.77 -22.71 -1.93
C ALA A 63 5.81 -22.26 -0.82
N GLY A 64 4.51 -22.25 -1.13
CA GLY A 64 3.46 -21.82 -0.20
C GLY A 64 3.31 -20.30 -0.05
N LEU A 65 4.15 -19.50 -0.70
CA LEU A 65 3.98 -18.06 -0.75
C LEU A 65 2.94 -17.66 -1.81
N ARG A 66 2.24 -16.55 -1.55
CA ARG A 66 1.18 -16.02 -2.42
C ARG A 66 1.45 -14.56 -2.73
N ASP A 67 1.02 -14.15 -3.91
CA ASP A 67 1.00 -12.76 -4.33
C ASP A 67 0.08 -11.96 -3.38
N ALA A 68 0.62 -10.89 -2.79
CA ALA A 68 -0.09 -10.10 -1.79
C ALA A 68 -1.23 -9.24 -2.35
N TYR A 69 -1.39 -9.14 -3.67
CA TYR A 69 -2.51 -8.47 -4.34
C TYR A 69 -3.52 -9.47 -4.88
N SER A 70 -3.10 -10.43 -5.71
CA SER A 70 -4.02 -11.37 -6.38
C SER A 70 -4.36 -12.61 -5.56
N GLY A 71 -3.54 -12.97 -4.57
CA GLY A 71 -3.67 -14.22 -3.82
C GLY A 71 -3.23 -15.47 -4.60
N GLU A 72 -2.82 -15.33 -5.85
CA GLU A 72 -2.24 -16.39 -6.68
C GLU A 72 -0.95 -16.93 -6.02
N PRO A 73 -0.64 -18.23 -6.10
CA PRO A 73 0.67 -18.74 -5.73
C PRO A 73 1.78 -17.97 -6.45
N LEU A 74 2.86 -17.63 -5.75
CA LEU A 74 4.00 -16.98 -6.40
C LEU A 74 4.73 -17.97 -7.31
N ASP A 75 4.83 -17.61 -8.58
CA ASP A 75 5.59 -18.37 -9.57
C ASP A 75 6.99 -17.76 -9.74
N PRO A 76 8.06 -18.44 -9.29
CA PRO A 76 9.43 -17.97 -9.44
C PRO A 76 9.95 -17.95 -10.90
N SER A 77 9.15 -18.40 -11.88
CA SER A 77 9.44 -18.18 -13.31
C SER A 77 9.03 -16.78 -13.80
N ARG A 78 8.14 -16.09 -13.06
CA ARG A 78 7.69 -14.73 -13.37
C ARG A 78 8.55 -13.71 -12.63
N ALA A 79 8.58 -12.47 -13.11
CA ALA A 79 9.25 -11.38 -12.41
C ALA A 79 8.55 -11.10 -11.06
N ILE A 80 9.32 -11.09 -9.97
CA ILE A 80 8.81 -10.87 -8.61
C ILE A 80 9.42 -9.58 -8.05
N VAL A 81 8.58 -8.82 -7.33
CA VAL A 81 9.01 -7.63 -6.59
C VAL A 81 8.61 -7.73 -5.12
N ARG A 82 9.41 -7.10 -4.26
CA ARG A 82 9.23 -7.03 -2.82
C ARG A 82 9.00 -5.59 -2.40
N CYS A 83 8.04 -5.35 -1.51
CA CYS A 83 7.94 -4.06 -0.84
C CYS A 83 9.11 -3.89 0.13
N GLU A 84 9.91 -2.83 0.00
CA GLU A 84 11.07 -2.62 0.85
C GLU A 84 10.69 -2.38 2.32
N SER A 85 9.50 -1.82 2.57
CA SER A 85 9.07 -1.41 3.91
C SER A 85 8.53 -2.56 4.76
N CYS A 86 7.76 -3.48 4.17
CA CYS A 86 7.13 -4.58 4.93
C CYS A 86 7.46 -5.98 4.40
N GLY A 87 8.20 -6.08 3.29
CA GLY A 87 8.71 -7.33 2.76
C GLY A 87 7.71 -8.23 2.05
N VAL A 88 6.45 -7.80 1.88
CA VAL A 88 5.47 -8.58 1.11
C VAL A 88 5.89 -8.67 -0.37
N LEU A 89 5.53 -9.78 -0.99
CA LEU A 89 5.93 -10.15 -2.36
C LEU A 89 4.74 -10.04 -3.32
N TYR A 90 5.05 -9.66 -4.55
CA TYR A 90 4.11 -9.53 -5.66
C TYR A 90 4.75 -10.08 -6.94
N HIS A 91 3.95 -10.61 -7.85
CA HIS A 91 4.33 -10.59 -9.25
C HIS A 91 4.46 -9.13 -9.73
N ALA A 92 5.39 -8.88 -10.65
CA ALA A 92 5.59 -7.54 -11.22
C ALA A 92 4.32 -7.00 -11.89
N GLU A 93 3.48 -7.88 -12.44
CA GLU A 93 2.17 -7.54 -13.01
C GLU A 93 1.22 -6.96 -11.96
N SER A 94 1.10 -7.60 -10.79
CA SER A 94 0.33 -7.08 -9.65
C SER A 94 0.85 -5.72 -9.18
N ALA A 95 2.18 -5.54 -9.15
CA ALA A 95 2.77 -4.24 -8.81
C ALA A 95 2.46 -3.16 -9.86
N ASN A 96 2.39 -3.51 -11.15
CA ASN A 96 1.95 -2.60 -12.21
C ASN A 96 0.48 -2.20 -12.04
N VAL A 97 -0.38 -3.11 -11.59
CA VAL A 97 -1.77 -2.77 -11.23
C VAL A 97 -1.78 -1.78 -10.07
N LEU A 98 -1.02 -2.04 -8.99
CA LEU A 98 -0.90 -1.11 -7.87
C LEU A 98 -0.41 0.28 -8.29
N ALA A 99 0.54 0.36 -9.24
CA ALA A 99 1.03 1.62 -9.80
C ALA A 99 -0.09 2.42 -10.47
N ARG A 100 -0.94 1.77 -11.28
CA ARG A 100 -2.03 2.42 -12.00
C ARG A 100 -3.24 2.74 -11.13
N GLU A 101 -3.62 1.84 -10.24
CA GLU A 101 -4.94 1.86 -9.58
C GLU A 101 -4.87 2.18 -8.08
N ASN A 102 -3.70 2.04 -7.45
CA ASN A 102 -3.52 2.32 -6.03
C ASN A 102 -2.43 3.38 -5.77
N ALA A 103 -2.19 4.28 -6.73
CA ALA A 103 -1.13 5.30 -6.65
C ALA A 103 0.23 4.71 -6.25
N GLY A 104 0.53 3.50 -6.74
CA GLY A 104 1.76 2.77 -6.43
C GLY A 104 1.91 2.36 -4.96
N ARG A 105 0.85 2.31 -4.17
CA ARG A 105 0.95 1.93 -2.75
C ARG A 105 0.89 0.42 -2.58
N CYS A 106 1.80 -0.11 -1.76
CA CYS A 106 1.80 -1.49 -1.30
C CYS A 106 0.48 -1.83 -0.58
N ALA A 107 -0.18 -2.92 -0.98
CA ALA A 107 -1.43 -3.39 -0.37
C ALA A 107 -1.26 -3.77 1.11
N GLY A 108 -0.05 -4.18 1.53
CA GLY A 108 0.21 -4.59 2.91
C GLY A 108 0.52 -3.46 3.90
N CYS A 109 1.19 -2.38 3.46
CA CYS A 109 1.63 -1.30 4.36
C CYS A 109 1.42 0.13 3.83
N GLY A 110 0.93 0.31 2.61
CA GLY A 110 0.67 1.61 2.01
C GLY A 110 1.90 2.39 1.52
N ARG A 111 3.12 1.87 1.70
CA ARG A 111 4.36 2.50 1.21
C ARG A 111 4.58 2.22 -0.28
N GLN A 112 5.37 3.05 -0.97
CA GLN A 112 5.53 3.03 -2.43
C GLN A 112 6.90 2.54 -2.91
N ARG A 113 7.71 1.95 -2.02
CA ARG A 113 9.04 1.44 -2.36
C ARG A 113 8.99 -0.05 -2.66
N PHE A 114 9.28 -0.42 -3.89
CA PHE A 114 9.39 -1.79 -4.37
C PHE A 114 10.76 -2.05 -4.96
N ARG A 115 11.22 -3.29 -4.82
CA ARG A 115 12.50 -3.74 -5.36
C ARG A 115 12.34 -5.09 -6.05
N ALA A 116 13.05 -5.28 -7.15
CA ALA A 116 13.12 -6.57 -7.82
C ALA A 116 13.75 -7.63 -6.91
N VAL A 117 13.20 -8.85 -6.96
CA VAL A 117 13.77 -10.03 -6.32
C VAL A 117 14.53 -10.80 -7.39
N VAL A 118 15.79 -11.12 -7.10
CA VAL A 118 16.59 -12.03 -7.93
C VAL A 118 16.26 -13.46 -7.49
N VAL A 119 15.76 -14.26 -8.41
CA VAL A 119 15.49 -15.68 -8.15
C VAL A 119 16.76 -16.46 -8.45
N ASP A 120 17.33 -17.07 -7.42
CA ASP A 120 18.44 -18.00 -7.56
C ASP A 120 17.92 -19.38 -7.92
N ALA A 121 18.63 -20.04 -8.84
CA ALA A 121 18.23 -21.35 -9.37
C ALA A 121 18.32 -22.44 -8.29
N GLY A 122 19.25 -22.30 -7.33
CA GLY A 122 19.40 -23.18 -6.17
C GLY A 122 19.78 -24.61 -6.52
#